data_AF-A0AAU6JGU0-F1
#
_entry.id   AF-A0AAU6JGU0-F1
#
_cell.length_a   1.000
_cell.length_b   1.000
_cell.length_c   1.000
_cell.angle_alpha   90.00
_cell.angle_beta   90.00
_cell.angle_gamma   90.00
#
_symmetry.space_group_name_H-M   'P 1'
#
loop_
_entity.id
_entity.type
_entity.pdbx_description
1 polymer ?
#
loop_
_entity_poly.entity_id
_entity_poly.type
_entity_poly.pdbx_seq_one_letter_code
_entity_poly.pdbx_strand_id
1 'polypeptide(L)'
;MGQGASPFRFEVVKKYPPRGPMHQYRLATATTFTCCRCGNDKKSKLTVSIHDEWNLLLCNACYGRLLSIWEIKAGELSDSARHAELLRLLGSLSGEAEVERARAVLLARDSRSTLLSAPALTMLATAAAVADGFAVKTATELDWSAAVIGLCKAVELEAVRLICEPLRTAVSGMELADDLRDRSFQRMAQYCKNGKPVELGTLGYFMRSIAASPRSATSPIASEMRTLASRWPRSDWLFKTDGFPEDVRILTKIYRNPAAHTELLSEAQYRSCAELVQGTDGVLWKVLAAVDMTRR
;
A
#
# COMPACT_ATOMS: atom_id res chain seq x y z
N MET A 1 -25.30 36.60 -21.27
CA MET A 1 -24.48 36.58 -22.50
C MET A 1 -23.13 36.01 -22.08
N GLY A 2 -22.74 34.75 -22.28
CA GLY A 2 -23.07 33.78 -23.32
C GLY A 2 -21.89 33.65 -24.28
N GLN A 3 -20.79 33.00 -23.87
CA GLN A 3 -19.62 32.56 -24.66
C GLN A 3 -18.62 31.82 -23.72
N GLY A 4 -18.07 30.63 -23.97
CA GLY A 4 -18.18 29.75 -25.13
C GLY A 4 -18.11 28.27 -24.71
N ALA A 5 -19.09 27.49 -25.17
CA ALA A 5 -19.01 26.04 -25.13
C ALA A 5 -17.97 25.60 -26.18
N SER A 6 -16.88 24.98 -25.73
CA SER A 6 -16.00 24.23 -26.62
C SER A 6 -16.84 23.15 -27.32
N PRO A 7 -16.74 22.97 -28.66
CA PRO A 7 -17.60 22.03 -29.37
C PRO A 7 -17.29 20.62 -28.87
N PHE A 8 -18.26 20.03 -28.18
CA PHE A 8 -18.16 18.70 -27.62
C PHE A 8 -17.89 17.69 -28.74
N ARG A 9 -16.68 17.09 -28.77
CA ARG A 9 -16.16 16.28 -29.91
C ARG A 9 -16.96 14.99 -30.17
N PHE A 10 -17.83 14.58 -29.26
CA PHE A 10 -18.49 13.29 -29.29
C PHE A 10 -20.01 13.43 -29.15
N GLU A 11 -20.77 12.84 -30.07
CA GLU A 11 -22.21 12.70 -29.93
C GLU A 11 -22.53 11.52 -29.00
N VAL A 12 -23.01 11.82 -27.79
CA VAL A 12 -23.33 10.83 -26.75
C VAL A 12 -24.78 10.38 -26.87
N VAL A 13 -25.02 9.08 -27.06
CA VAL A 13 -26.36 8.48 -27.13
C VAL A 13 -26.82 7.86 -25.81
N LYS A 14 -25.89 7.56 -24.90
CA LYS A 14 -26.22 7.04 -23.57
C LYS A 14 -25.14 7.41 -22.56
N LYS A 15 -25.55 7.94 -21.41
CA LYS A 15 -24.70 8.08 -20.21
C LYS A 15 -25.07 6.96 -19.23
N TYR A 16 -24.10 6.16 -18.81
CA TYR A 16 -24.30 5.15 -17.77
C TYR A 16 -24.12 5.79 -16.39
N PRO A 17 -24.68 5.18 -15.32
CA PRO A 17 -24.52 5.72 -13.96
C PRO A 17 -23.04 5.83 -13.56
N PRO A 18 -22.66 6.86 -12.78
CA PRO A 18 -21.30 6.99 -12.26
C PRO A 18 -20.85 5.76 -11.47
N ARG A 19 -19.54 5.49 -11.53
CA ARG A 19 -18.84 4.51 -10.70
C ARG A 19 -17.56 5.17 -10.17
N GLY A 20 -17.69 5.78 -9.00
CA GLY A 20 -16.64 6.63 -8.44
C GLY A 20 -16.38 7.84 -9.33
N PRO A 21 -15.12 8.14 -9.67
CA PRO A 21 -14.78 9.27 -10.54
C PRO A 21 -15.05 8.99 -12.02
N MET A 22 -15.52 7.79 -12.38
CA MET A 22 -15.68 7.38 -13.78
C MET A 22 -17.13 7.46 -14.25
N HIS A 23 -17.31 7.95 -15.47
CA HIS A 23 -18.58 7.90 -16.19
C HIS A 23 -18.39 7.22 -17.54
N GLN A 24 -19.14 6.14 -17.79
CA GLN A 24 -19.14 5.49 -19.10
C GLN A 24 -20.19 6.11 -20.01
N TYR A 25 -19.83 6.29 -21.27
CA TYR A 25 -20.69 6.83 -22.32
C TYR A 25 -20.73 5.89 -23.51
N ARG A 26 -21.89 5.82 -24.15
CA ARG A 26 -22.05 5.28 -25.50
C ARG A 26 -22.15 6.45 -26.47
N LEU A 27 -21.32 6.42 -27.50
CA LEU A 27 -21.27 7.37 -28.61
C LEU A 27 -22.15 6.89 -29.76
N ALA A 28 -22.69 7.82 -30.55
CA ALA A 28 -23.50 7.51 -31.74
C ALA A 28 -22.69 6.69 -32.77
N THR A 29 -21.48 7.17 -33.05
CA THR A 29 -20.55 6.59 -34.01
C THR A 29 -19.27 6.10 -33.32
N ALA A 30 -18.61 5.10 -33.92
CA ALA A 30 -17.35 4.60 -33.40
C ALA A 30 -16.27 5.66 -33.63
N THR A 31 -15.80 6.28 -32.55
CA THR A 31 -14.87 7.41 -32.62
C THR A 31 -13.49 6.97 -32.17
N THR A 32 -12.46 7.52 -32.82
CA THR A 32 -11.06 7.31 -32.42
C THR A 32 -10.69 8.26 -31.28
N PHE A 33 -10.12 7.72 -30.22
CA PHE A 33 -9.55 8.47 -29.11
C PHE A 33 -8.34 7.73 -28.54
N THR A 34 -7.43 8.47 -27.93
CA THR A 34 -6.29 7.90 -27.22
C THR A 34 -6.71 7.60 -25.79
N CYS A 35 -6.55 6.35 -25.36
CA CYS A 35 -6.86 5.96 -24.00
C CYS A 35 -5.78 6.49 -23.04
N CYS A 36 -6.13 7.38 -22.12
CA CYS A 36 -5.21 7.95 -21.13
C CYS A 36 -4.59 6.89 -20.20
N ARG A 37 -5.15 5.67 -20.13
CA ARG A 37 -4.59 4.54 -19.36
C ARG A 37 -3.58 3.68 -20.10
N CYS A 38 -3.84 3.40 -21.38
CA CYS A 38 -3.01 2.44 -22.10
C CYS A 38 -2.14 3.08 -23.18
N GLY A 39 -2.23 4.40 -23.37
CA GLY A 39 -1.54 5.16 -24.41
C GLY A 39 -1.98 4.85 -25.84
N ASN A 40 -2.64 3.72 -26.05
CA ASN A 40 -3.07 3.27 -27.37
C ASN A 40 -4.32 4.02 -27.86
N ASP A 41 -4.33 4.31 -29.16
CA ASP A 41 -5.53 4.72 -29.87
C ASP A 41 -6.56 3.59 -29.91
N LYS A 42 -7.83 3.98 -29.75
CA LYS A 42 -8.98 3.09 -29.72
C LYS A 42 -10.06 3.67 -30.61
N LYS A 43 -10.65 2.82 -31.45
CA LYS A 43 -11.86 3.13 -32.18
C LYS A 43 -13.02 2.38 -31.56
N SER A 44 -13.95 3.08 -30.91
CA SER A 44 -15.01 2.45 -30.12
C SER A 44 -16.25 3.33 -30.03
N LYS A 45 -17.42 2.71 -29.83
CA LYS A 45 -18.65 3.40 -29.43
C LYS A 45 -18.75 3.57 -27.92
N LEU A 46 -17.88 2.91 -27.14
CA LEU A 46 -17.81 3.06 -25.69
C LEU A 46 -16.53 3.80 -25.33
N THR A 47 -16.69 4.83 -24.50
CA THR A 47 -15.60 5.57 -23.87
C THR A 47 -15.99 5.90 -22.43
N VAL A 48 -15.01 6.21 -21.60
CA VAL A 48 -15.24 6.58 -20.20
C VAL A 48 -14.42 7.82 -19.91
N SER A 49 -15.01 8.83 -19.27
CA SER A 49 -14.26 9.98 -18.75
C SER A 49 -13.98 9.79 -17.27
N ILE A 50 -12.88 10.37 -16.80
CA ILE A 50 -12.55 10.50 -15.38
C ILE A 50 -12.92 11.93 -14.95
N HIS A 51 -13.60 12.12 -13.82
CA HIS A 51 -14.06 13.42 -13.30
C HIS A 51 -14.90 14.25 -14.31
N ASP A 52 -15.61 13.58 -15.22
CA ASP A 52 -16.29 14.21 -16.36
C ASP A 52 -15.35 15.04 -17.27
N GLU A 53 -14.03 14.82 -17.20
CA GLU A 53 -13.00 15.45 -18.03
C GLU A 53 -12.78 14.66 -19.34
N TRP A 54 -13.14 15.29 -20.48
CA TRP A 54 -13.11 14.64 -21.80
C TRP A 54 -11.73 14.60 -22.46
N ASN A 55 -10.74 15.25 -21.86
CA ASN A 55 -9.31 15.06 -22.12
C ASN A 55 -8.79 13.75 -21.50
N LEU A 56 -9.52 13.16 -20.55
CA LEU A 56 -9.11 11.98 -19.79
C LEU A 56 -10.00 10.77 -20.12
N LEU A 57 -9.81 10.22 -21.32
CA LEU A 57 -10.64 9.12 -21.82
C LEU A 57 -10.02 7.76 -21.59
N LEU A 58 -10.80 6.81 -21.06
CA LEU A 58 -10.42 5.42 -20.90
C LEU A 58 -11.12 4.54 -21.94
N CYS A 59 -10.38 3.53 -22.42
CA CYS A 59 -10.96 2.44 -23.18
C CYS A 59 -11.74 1.47 -22.27
N ASN A 60 -12.68 0.72 -22.84
CA ASN A 60 -13.53 -0.19 -22.07
C ASN A 60 -12.74 -1.25 -21.27
N ALA A 61 -11.62 -1.77 -21.82
CA ALA A 61 -10.77 -2.72 -21.10
C ALA A 61 -10.06 -2.09 -19.89
N CYS A 62 -9.61 -0.85 -20.05
CA CYS A 62 -8.96 -0.06 -18.99
C CYS A 62 -9.96 0.36 -17.91
N TYR A 63 -11.17 0.72 -18.32
CA TYR A 63 -12.30 0.96 -17.44
C TYR A 63 -12.64 -0.27 -16.62
N GLY A 64 -12.83 -1.45 -17.25
CA GLY A 64 -13.16 -2.68 -16.53
C GLY A 64 -12.17 -3.02 -15.41
N ARG A 65 -10.87 -2.82 -15.67
CA ARG A 65 -9.83 -3.01 -14.63
C ARG A 65 -9.90 -1.98 -13.50
N LEU A 66 -10.18 -0.70 -13.78
CA LEU A 66 -10.36 0.31 -12.72
C LEU A 66 -11.66 0.09 -11.95
N LEU A 67 -12.70 -0.39 -12.64
CA LEU A 67 -13.97 -0.74 -12.02
C LEU A 67 -13.79 -1.86 -11.00
N SER A 68 -12.99 -2.90 -11.30
CA SER A 68 -12.67 -3.94 -10.32
C SER A 68 -11.97 -3.39 -9.07
N ILE A 69 -11.03 -2.44 -9.23
CA ILE A 69 -10.40 -1.75 -8.09
C ILE A 69 -11.45 -0.97 -7.29
N TRP A 70 -12.29 -0.21 -7.97
CA TRP A 70 -13.35 0.59 -7.35
C TRP A 70 -14.37 -0.26 -6.59
N GLU A 71 -14.82 -1.38 -7.16
CA GLU A 71 -15.79 -2.30 -6.55
C GLU A 71 -15.24 -2.89 -5.25
N ILE A 72 -13.96 -3.24 -5.20
CA ILE A 72 -13.30 -3.69 -3.97
C ILE A 72 -13.27 -2.55 -2.94
N LYS A 73 -12.90 -1.33 -3.37
CA LYS A 73 -12.73 -0.17 -2.50
C LYS A 73 -14.03 0.36 -1.92
N ALA A 74 -15.09 0.40 -2.73
CA ALA A 74 -16.41 0.92 -2.38
C ALA A 74 -17.33 -0.14 -1.76
N GLY A 75 -16.97 -1.42 -1.82
CA GLY A 75 -17.74 -2.52 -1.26
C GLY A 75 -17.74 -2.57 0.28
N GLU A 76 -18.61 -3.41 0.83
CA GLU A 76 -18.82 -3.58 2.28
C GLU A 76 -17.80 -4.50 2.97
N LEU A 77 -16.70 -4.84 2.29
CA LEU A 77 -15.64 -5.66 2.86
C LEU A 77 -15.04 -4.99 4.09
N SER A 78 -14.70 -5.78 5.11
CA SER A 78 -13.86 -5.30 6.21
C SER A 78 -12.48 -4.87 5.67
N ASP A 79 -11.80 -3.97 6.37
CA ASP A 79 -10.49 -3.45 5.92
C ASP A 79 -9.49 -4.58 5.62
N SER A 80 -9.43 -5.61 6.46
CA SER A 80 -8.57 -6.77 6.25
C SER A 80 -8.95 -7.57 4.99
N ALA A 81 -10.24 -7.79 4.74
CA ALA A 81 -10.70 -8.52 3.56
C ALA A 81 -10.48 -7.69 2.28
N ARG A 82 -10.73 -6.39 2.35
CA ARG A 82 -10.47 -5.45 1.27
C ARG A 82 -9.00 -5.42 0.86
N HIS A 83 -8.09 -5.37 1.83
CA HIS A 83 -6.66 -5.45 1.56
C HIS A 83 -6.27 -6.76 0.87
N ALA A 84 -6.79 -7.90 1.35
CA ALA A 84 -6.50 -9.20 0.74
C ALA A 84 -6.95 -9.26 -0.73
N GLU A 85 -8.12 -8.70 -1.03
CA GLU A 85 -8.67 -8.68 -2.38
C GLU A 85 -7.90 -7.72 -3.31
N LEU A 86 -7.47 -6.56 -2.80
CA LEU A 86 -6.58 -5.65 -3.54
C LEU A 86 -5.22 -6.29 -3.84
N LEU A 87 -4.68 -7.10 -2.91
CA LEU A 87 -3.45 -7.89 -3.15
C LEU A 87 -3.67 -8.98 -4.20
N ARG A 88 -4.82 -9.67 -4.17
CA ARG A 88 -5.17 -10.67 -5.19
C ARG A 88 -5.28 -10.02 -6.57
N LEU A 89 -5.94 -8.87 -6.64
CA LEU A 89 -6.04 -8.08 -7.87
C LEU A 89 -4.66 -7.63 -8.34
N LEU A 90 -3.80 -7.15 -7.44
CA LEU A 90 -2.42 -6.78 -7.74
C LEU A 90 -1.66 -7.93 -8.43
N GLY A 91 -1.76 -9.14 -7.88
CA GLY A 91 -1.18 -10.34 -8.50
C GLY A 91 -1.72 -10.66 -9.89
N SER A 92 -2.96 -10.28 -10.21
CA SER A 92 -3.55 -10.45 -11.55
C SER A 92 -3.22 -9.32 -12.53
N LEU A 93 -2.72 -8.18 -12.04
CA LEU A 93 -2.41 -7.02 -12.87
C LEU A 93 -1.07 -7.15 -13.60
N SER A 94 -0.17 -8.00 -13.11
CA SER A 94 1.12 -8.32 -13.71
C SER A 94 1.26 -9.81 -13.97
N GLY A 95 1.94 -10.18 -15.04
CA GLY A 95 2.30 -11.57 -15.31
C GLY A 95 3.46 -12.04 -14.43
N GLU A 96 3.53 -13.34 -14.15
CA GLU A 96 4.61 -13.95 -13.35
C GLU A 96 6.01 -13.59 -13.89
N ALA A 97 6.18 -13.59 -15.22
CA ALA A 97 7.44 -13.20 -15.85
C ALA A 97 7.79 -11.70 -15.65
N GLU A 98 6.81 -10.82 -15.51
CA GLU A 98 7.05 -9.39 -15.21
C GLU A 98 7.49 -9.22 -13.76
N VAL A 99 6.83 -9.91 -12.83
CA VAL A 99 7.19 -9.92 -11.41
C VAL A 99 8.61 -10.47 -11.23
N GLU A 100 8.97 -11.54 -11.92
CA GLU A 100 10.31 -12.12 -11.80
C GLU A 100 11.40 -11.21 -12.38
N ARG A 101 11.13 -10.54 -13.50
CA ARG A 101 12.04 -9.50 -14.01
C ARG A 101 12.21 -8.35 -13.03
N ALA A 102 11.11 -7.84 -12.46
CA ALA A 102 11.15 -6.76 -11.48
C ALA A 102 11.93 -7.17 -10.21
N ARG A 103 11.78 -8.43 -9.75
CA ARG A 103 12.56 -9.00 -8.65
C ARG A 103 14.06 -8.99 -8.95
N ALA A 104 14.45 -9.47 -10.13
CA ALA A 104 15.86 -9.50 -10.54
C ALA A 104 16.45 -8.08 -10.58
N VAL A 105 15.69 -7.10 -11.10
CA VAL A 105 16.10 -5.68 -11.09
C VAL A 105 16.27 -5.14 -9.67
N LEU A 106 15.34 -5.43 -8.76
CA LEU A 106 15.45 -4.99 -7.35
C LEU A 106 16.71 -5.54 -6.66
N LEU A 107 17.00 -6.84 -6.87
CA LEU A 107 18.19 -7.50 -6.32
C LEU A 107 19.49 -6.94 -6.90
N ALA A 108 19.51 -6.62 -8.19
CA ALA A 108 20.67 -6.02 -8.85
C ALA A 108 20.88 -4.55 -8.46
N ARG A 109 19.79 -3.80 -8.22
CA ARG A 109 19.83 -2.36 -7.91
C ARG A 109 20.33 -2.07 -6.50
N ASP A 110 19.91 -2.87 -5.52
CA ASP A 110 20.24 -2.65 -4.12
C ASP A 110 20.52 -3.99 -3.42
N SER A 111 21.79 -4.18 -3.03
CA SER A 111 22.24 -5.41 -2.36
C SER A 111 21.54 -5.65 -1.02
N ARG A 112 20.97 -4.62 -0.38
CA ARG A 112 20.16 -4.78 0.85
C ARG A 112 18.88 -5.58 0.59
N SER A 113 18.41 -5.63 -0.66
CA SER A 113 17.21 -6.39 -1.04
C SER A 113 17.36 -7.90 -0.79
N THR A 114 18.59 -8.43 -0.74
CA THR A 114 18.83 -9.85 -0.42
C THR A 114 18.54 -10.20 1.04
N LEU A 115 18.38 -9.20 1.91
CA LEU A 115 18.08 -9.37 3.33
C LEU A 115 16.57 -9.44 3.62
N LEU A 116 15.75 -9.07 2.63
CA LEU A 116 14.30 -9.11 2.74
C LEU A 116 13.81 -10.55 2.68
N SER A 117 12.70 -10.83 3.36
CA SER A 117 12.01 -12.09 3.21
C SER A 117 11.46 -12.25 1.79
N ALA A 118 11.37 -13.50 1.31
CA ALA A 118 10.81 -13.79 -0.01
C ALA A 118 9.38 -13.21 -0.21
N PRO A 119 8.47 -13.24 0.79
CA PRO A 119 7.17 -12.58 0.68
C PRO A 119 7.27 -11.06 0.50
N ALA A 120 8.11 -10.37 1.27
CA ALA A 120 8.27 -8.91 1.14
C ALA A 120 8.88 -8.53 -0.20
N LEU A 121 9.92 -9.25 -0.63
CA LEU A 121 10.55 -9.05 -1.94
C LEU A 121 9.55 -9.28 -3.09
N THR A 122 8.68 -10.29 -2.97
CA THR A 122 7.61 -10.54 -3.93
C THR A 122 6.64 -9.36 -3.99
N MET A 123 6.24 -8.80 -2.85
CA MET A 123 5.34 -7.62 -2.83
C MET A 123 5.95 -6.39 -3.50
N LEU A 124 7.25 -6.15 -3.27
CA LEU A 124 7.98 -5.06 -3.93
C LEU A 124 8.10 -5.29 -5.44
N ALA A 125 8.43 -6.52 -5.85
CA ALA A 125 8.55 -6.89 -7.25
C ALA A 125 7.20 -6.76 -7.98
N THR A 126 6.10 -7.19 -7.37
CA THR A 126 4.76 -7.03 -7.94
C THR A 126 4.35 -5.56 -8.02
N ALA A 127 4.64 -4.75 -7.00
CA ALA A 127 4.38 -3.31 -7.04
C ALA A 127 5.15 -2.62 -8.18
N ALA A 128 6.43 -2.98 -8.37
CA ALA A 128 7.26 -2.48 -9.46
C ALA A 128 6.75 -2.96 -10.84
N ALA A 129 6.38 -4.23 -10.98
CA ALA A 129 5.84 -4.76 -12.24
C ALA A 129 4.52 -4.08 -12.64
N VAL A 130 3.64 -3.81 -11.67
CA VAL A 130 2.41 -3.06 -11.91
C VAL A 130 2.71 -1.60 -12.30
N ALA A 131 3.66 -0.97 -11.60
CA ALA A 131 4.11 0.38 -11.89
C ALA A 131 4.71 0.51 -13.30
N ASP A 132 5.62 -0.38 -13.68
CA ASP A 132 6.25 -0.40 -15.01
C ASP A 132 5.21 -0.65 -16.10
N GLY A 133 4.24 -1.54 -15.83
CA GLY A 133 3.10 -1.77 -16.71
C GLY A 133 2.21 -0.54 -16.94
N PHE A 134 2.22 0.43 -16.03
CA PHE A 134 1.58 1.74 -16.17
C PHE A 134 2.50 2.79 -16.83
N ALA A 135 3.78 2.82 -16.46
CA ALA A 135 4.77 3.78 -16.94
C ALA A 135 5.04 3.67 -18.45
N VAL A 136 5.02 2.45 -19.02
CA VAL A 136 5.18 2.22 -20.48
C VAL A 136 4.00 2.81 -21.30
N LYS A 137 2.89 3.19 -20.67
CA LYS A 137 1.61 3.47 -21.33
C LYS A 137 1.09 4.90 -21.17
N THR A 138 1.97 5.87 -20.87
CA THR A 138 1.67 7.31 -20.74
C THR A 138 0.50 7.64 -19.81
N ALA A 139 0.35 6.85 -18.73
CA ALA A 139 -0.83 6.84 -17.89
C ALA A 139 -0.57 7.37 -16.48
N THR A 140 -0.21 8.65 -16.40
CA THR A 140 0.16 9.34 -15.17
C THR A 140 -1.03 9.58 -14.23
N GLU A 141 -2.25 9.56 -14.76
CA GLU A 141 -3.51 9.88 -14.05
C GLU A 141 -4.31 8.65 -13.58
N LEU A 142 -3.67 7.50 -13.49
CA LEU A 142 -4.30 6.28 -13.01
C LEU A 142 -4.44 6.23 -11.50
N ASP A 143 -5.26 5.28 -11.03
CA ASP A 143 -5.22 4.85 -9.63
C ASP A 143 -4.03 3.90 -9.39
N TRP A 144 -3.00 4.42 -8.73
CA TRP A 144 -1.80 3.69 -8.31
C TRP A 144 -1.97 2.94 -6.99
N SER A 145 -3.19 2.90 -6.43
CA SER A 145 -3.52 2.23 -5.17
C SER A 145 -2.95 0.82 -5.04
N ALA A 146 -3.06 0.00 -6.08
CA ALA A 146 -2.57 -1.38 -6.03
C ALA A 146 -1.05 -1.43 -5.79
N ALA A 147 -0.27 -0.66 -6.56
CA ALA A 147 1.18 -0.62 -6.41
C ALA A 147 1.59 -0.07 -5.02
N VAL A 148 0.88 0.96 -4.53
CA VAL A 148 1.07 1.51 -3.18
C VAL A 148 0.80 0.47 -2.09
N ILE A 149 -0.25 -0.34 -2.24
CA ILE A 149 -0.55 -1.43 -1.29
C ILE A 149 0.59 -2.44 -1.25
N GLY A 150 1.17 -2.81 -2.39
CA GLY A 150 2.33 -3.71 -2.44
C GLY A 150 3.53 -3.17 -1.67
N LEU A 151 3.84 -1.87 -1.83
CA LEU A 151 4.91 -1.20 -1.07
C LEU A 151 4.66 -1.24 0.44
N CYS A 152 3.48 -0.82 0.89
CA CYS A 152 3.11 -0.81 2.30
C CYS A 152 3.10 -2.23 2.90
N LYS A 153 2.67 -3.23 2.12
CA LYS A 153 2.61 -4.63 2.57
C LYS A 153 4.01 -5.23 2.74
N ALA A 154 4.99 -4.86 1.92
CA ALA A 154 6.37 -5.27 2.11
C ALA A 154 6.92 -4.80 3.47
N VAL A 155 6.67 -3.53 3.85
CA VAL A 155 7.05 -3.00 5.16
C VAL A 155 6.36 -3.75 6.30
N GLU A 156 5.05 -4.01 6.16
CA GLU A 156 4.29 -4.77 7.16
C GLU A 156 4.86 -6.18 7.37
N LEU A 157 5.19 -6.89 6.29
CA LEU A 157 5.77 -8.24 6.36
C LEU A 157 7.12 -8.25 7.08
N GLU A 158 8.02 -7.31 6.75
CA GLU A 158 9.32 -7.23 7.42
C GLU A 158 9.20 -6.80 8.88
N ALA A 159 8.35 -5.81 9.18
CA ALA A 159 8.14 -5.37 10.56
C ALA A 159 7.54 -6.51 11.41
N VAL A 160 6.60 -7.28 10.88
CA VAL A 160 6.07 -8.47 11.56
C VAL A 160 7.19 -9.49 11.81
N ARG A 161 7.93 -9.86 10.77
CA ARG A 161 9.00 -10.87 10.85
C ARG A 161 10.11 -10.48 11.82
N LEU A 162 10.54 -9.22 11.80
CA LEU A 162 11.74 -8.76 12.48
C LEU A 162 11.48 -8.18 13.88
N ILE A 163 10.27 -7.71 14.14
CA ILE A 163 9.92 -7.05 15.40
C ILE A 163 8.85 -7.85 16.14
N CYS A 164 7.73 -8.14 15.48
CA CYS A 164 6.59 -8.77 16.14
C CYS A 164 6.84 -10.24 16.48
N GLU A 165 7.40 -11.04 15.56
CA GLU A 165 7.66 -12.47 15.82
C GLU A 165 8.67 -12.67 16.97
N PRO A 166 9.81 -11.94 17.04
CA PRO A 166 10.69 -12.02 18.21
C PRO A 166 10.00 -11.64 19.53
N LEU A 167 9.16 -10.60 19.52
CA LEU A 167 8.37 -10.22 20.71
C LEU A 167 7.41 -11.34 21.12
N ARG A 168 6.66 -11.90 20.16
CA ARG A 168 5.73 -13.00 20.39
C ARG A 168 6.43 -14.21 20.96
N THR A 169 7.62 -14.56 20.47
CA THR A 169 8.44 -15.64 21.04
C THR A 169 8.88 -15.30 22.47
N ALA A 170 9.36 -14.08 22.71
CA ALA A 170 9.88 -13.67 24.01
C ALA A 170 8.83 -13.65 25.11
N VAL A 171 7.57 -13.32 24.78
CA VAL A 171 6.46 -13.31 25.75
C VAL A 171 5.67 -14.64 25.79
N SER A 172 6.14 -15.67 25.09
CA SER A 172 5.47 -16.96 25.05
C SER A 172 5.41 -17.59 26.45
N GLY A 173 4.20 -17.87 26.93
CA GLY A 173 3.96 -18.43 28.26
C GLY A 173 3.88 -17.40 29.40
N MET A 174 4.07 -16.10 29.12
CA MET A 174 3.80 -15.04 30.08
C MET A 174 2.28 -14.82 30.25
N GLU A 175 1.88 -14.32 31.42
CA GLU A 175 0.52 -13.83 31.61
C GLU A 175 0.39 -12.39 31.09
N LEU A 176 -0.53 -12.19 30.14
CA LEU A 176 -0.84 -10.96 29.43
C LEU A 176 -2.27 -10.46 29.70
N ALA A 177 -2.97 -10.95 30.73
CA ALA A 177 -4.35 -10.57 31.02
C ALA A 177 -4.56 -9.05 31.15
N ASP A 178 -3.61 -8.33 31.76
CA ASP A 178 -3.67 -6.87 31.85
C ASP A 178 -3.48 -6.20 30.50
N ASP A 179 -2.51 -6.65 29.71
CA ASP A 179 -2.28 -6.13 28.36
C ASP A 179 -3.47 -6.39 27.42
N LEU A 180 -4.17 -7.53 27.58
CA LEU A 180 -5.38 -7.85 26.83
C LEU A 180 -6.57 -6.95 27.17
N ARG A 181 -6.58 -6.34 28.36
CA ARG A 181 -7.59 -5.37 28.80
C ARG A 181 -7.20 -3.93 28.47
N ASP A 182 -5.93 -3.65 28.25
CA ASP A 182 -5.44 -2.31 27.93
C ASP A 182 -5.61 -1.98 26.44
N ARG A 183 -6.35 -0.93 26.10
CA ARG A 183 -6.60 -0.52 24.71
C ARG A 183 -5.32 -0.24 23.91
N SER A 184 -4.23 0.16 24.57
CA SER A 184 -2.94 0.48 23.96
C SER A 184 -2.15 -0.76 23.57
N PHE A 185 -2.35 -1.85 24.31
CA PHE A 185 -1.54 -3.08 24.22
C PHE A 185 -2.35 -4.28 23.70
N GLN A 186 -3.68 -4.22 23.76
CA GLN A 186 -4.60 -5.33 23.49
C GLN A 186 -4.35 -6.00 22.14
N ARG A 187 -4.25 -5.24 21.05
CA ARG A 187 -4.07 -5.85 19.71
C ARG A 187 -2.72 -6.55 19.60
N MET A 188 -1.66 -5.99 20.20
CA MET A 188 -0.35 -6.62 20.21
C MET A 188 -0.32 -7.86 21.12
N ALA A 189 -0.96 -7.80 22.27
CA ALA A 189 -1.13 -8.95 23.16
C ALA A 189 -1.93 -10.09 22.49
N GLN A 190 -2.97 -9.76 21.72
CA GLN A 190 -3.74 -10.73 20.94
C GLN A 190 -2.90 -11.41 19.86
N TYR A 191 -2.05 -10.64 19.17
CA TYR A 191 -1.09 -11.20 18.21
C TYR A 191 -0.10 -12.13 18.91
N CYS A 192 0.51 -11.70 20.02
CA CYS A 192 1.47 -12.52 20.76
C CYS A 192 0.83 -13.84 21.24
N LYS A 193 -0.37 -13.77 21.84
CA LYS A 193 -1.06 -14.94 22.40
C LYS A 193 -1.55 -15.92 21.33
N ASN A 194 -2.20 -15.41 20.27
CA ASN A 194 -3.01 -16.25 19.36
C ASN A 194 -2.54 -16.18 17.90
N GLY A 195 -1.49 -15.43 17.57
CA GLY A 195 -1.03 -15.25 16.20
C GLY A 195 -2.00 -14.47 15.31
N LYS A 196 -2.96 -13.74 15.91
CA LYS A 196 -3.92 -12.91 15.16
C LYS A 196 -3.16 -11.85 14.38
N PRO A 197 -3.32 -11.75 13.04
CA PRO A 197 -2.54 -10.82 12.22
C PRO A 197 -2.54 -9.39 12.77
N VAL A 198 -1.35 -8.79 12.81
CA VAL A 198 -1.16 -7.41 13.23
C VAL A 198 -0.89 -6.53 12.02
N GLU A 199 -1.59 -5.39 11.96
CA GLU A 199 -1.42 -4.41 10.89
C GLU A 199 -0.31 -3.42 11.24
N LEU A 200 0.32 -2.84 10.21
CA LEU A 200 1.40 -1.88 10.39
C LEU A 200 1.02 -0.71 11.33
N GLY A 201 -0.19 -0.16 11.18
CA GLY A 201 -0.67 0.92 12.05
C GLY A 201 -0.83 0.51 13.53
N THR A 202 -1.15 -0.75 13.80
CA THR A 202 -1.21 -1.28 15.18
C THR A 202 0.18 -1.33 15.79
N LEU A 203 1.18 -1.77 15.03
CA LEU A 203 2.57 -1.80 15.47
C LEU A 203 3.11 -0.38 15.74
N GLY A 204 2.84 0.58 14.85
CA GLY A 204 3.24 1.99 15.06
C GLY A 204 2.60 2.60 16.32
N TYR A 205 1.32 2.32 16.57
CA TYR A 205 0.64 2.77 17.78
C TYR A 205 1.18 2.10 19.05
N PHE A 206 1.49 0.80 18.99
CA PHE A 206 2.12 0.06 20.07
C PHE A 206 3.46 0.68 20.47
N MET A 207 4.35 0.92 19.51
CA MET A 207 5.66 1.55 19.77
C MET A 207 5.54 2.94 20.38
N ARG A 208 4.61 3.76 19.86
CA ARG A 208 4.30 5.08 20.44
C ARG A 208 3.81 4.97 21.89
N SER A 209 2.99 3.97 22.17
CA SER A 209 2.42 3.72 23.49
C SER A 209 3.50 3.28 24.50
N ILE A 210 4.48 2.49 24.07
CA ILE A 210 5.65 2.15 24.90
C ILE A 210 6.42 3.42 25.28
N ALA A 211 6.61 4.36 24.36
CA ALA A 211 7.37 5.58 24.64
C ALA A 211 6.62 6.57 25.54
N ALA A 212 5.30 6.71 25.35
CA ALA A 212 4.53 7.83 25.92
C ALA A 212 3.56 7.43 27.06
N SER A 213 3.17 6.16 27.18
CA SER A 213 2.16 5.75 28.16
C SER A 213 2.78 5.44 29.52
N PRO A 214 2.27 6.00 30.63
CA PRO A 214 2.68 5.60 31.99
C PRO A 214 2.45 4.11 32.26
N ARG A 215 1.43 3.51 31.62
CA ARG A 215 1.10 2.08 31.77
C ARG A 215 2.15 1.14 31.18
N SER A 216 3.05 1.66 30.34
CA SER A 216 4.16 0.89 29.80
C SER A 216 5.14 0.39 30.87
N ALA A 217 5.12 0.96 32.07
CA ALA A 217 5.96 0.52 33.19
C ALA A 217 5.48 -0.81 33.81
N THR A 218 4.19 -1.12 33.68
CA THR A 218 3.57 -2.31 34.29
C THR A 218 3.14 -3.35 33.25
N SER A 219 3.36 -3.08 31.96
CA SER A 219 2.98 -3.97 30.85
C SER A 219 4.07 -5.01 30.58
N PRO A 220 3.79 -6.32 30.73
CA PRO A 220 4.72 -7.39 30.36
C PRO A 220 5.21 -7.27 28.92
N ILE A 221 4.31 -7.05 27.95
CA ILE A 221 4.74 -6.94 26.54
C ILE A 221 5.58 -5.68 26.27
N ALA A 222 5.32 -4.57 26.95
CA ALA A 222 6.11 -3.35 26.80
C ALA A 222 7.51 -3.51 27.41
N SER A 223 7.59 -4.16 28.57
CA SER A 223 8.86 -4.50 29.23
C SER A 223 9.71 -5.39 28.32
N GLU A 224 9.14 -6.48 27.81
CA GLU A 224 9.90 -7.40 26.97
C GLU A 224 10.31 -6.79 25.64
N MET A 225 9.47 -5.93 25.04
CA MET A 225 9.83 -5.18 23.85
C MET A 225 11.05 -4.27 24.09
N ARG A 226 11.14 -3.61 25.25
CA ARG A 226 12.33 -2.81 25.62
C ARG A 226 13.55 -3.69 25.86
N THR A 227 13.38 -4.85 26.50
CA THR A 227 14.46 -5.82 26.71
C THR A 227 15.03 -6.30 25.38
N LEU A 228 14.19 -6.69 24.42
CA LEU A 228 14.62 -7.06 23.07
C LEU A 228 15.34 -5.91 22.38
N ALA A 229 14.72 -4.73 22.38
CA ALA A 229 15.28 -3.53 21.76
C ALA A 229 16.65 -3.15 22.32
N SER A 230 16.90 -3.33 23.61
CA SER A 230 18.20 -3.02 24.23
C SER A 230 19.37 -3.81 23.63
N ARG A 231 19.09 -4.92 22.94
CA ARG A 231 20.09 -5.78 22.28
C ARG A 231 20.31 -5.40 20.82
N TRP A 232 19.43 -4.58 20.25
CA TRP A 232 19.49 -4.22 18.85
C TRP A 232 20.24 -2.90 18.65
N PRO A 233 21.06 -2.78 17.57
CA PRO A 233 22.06 -1.73 17.46
C PRO A 233 21.51 -0.32 17.26
N ARG A 234 20.29 -0.19 16.71
CA ARG A 234 19.68 1.11 16.38
C ARG A 234 18.20 1.16 16.79
N SER A 235 17.87 0.52 17.90
CA SER A 235 16.49 0.41 18.37
C SER A 235 15.88 1.72 18.86
N ASP A 236 16.67 2.75 19.18
CA ASP A 236 16.15 4.07 19.57
C ASP A 236 15.13 4.62 18.58
N TRP A 237 15.38 4.43 17.28
CA TRP A 237 14.46 4.86 16.21
C TRP A 237 13.09 4.19 16.32
N LEU A 238 12.96 3.00 16.90
CA LEU A 238 11.68 2.29 17.03
C LEU A 238 10.71 3.03 17.95
N PHE A 239 11.20 3.80 18.92
CA PHE A 239 10.38 4.44 19.96
C PHE A 239 10.32 5.98 19.85
N LYS A 240 11.23 6.60 19.07
CA LYS A 240 11.27 8.05 18.87
C LYS A 240 9.98 8.60 18.26
N THR A 241 9.60 9.82 18.64
CA THR A 241 8.38 10.48 18.13
C THR A 241 8.44 10.77 16.63
N ASP A 242 9.64 11.03 16.11
CA ASP A 242 9.98 11.23 14.70
C ASP A 242 10.64 9.97 14.07
N GLY A 243 10.55 8.82 14.76
CA GLY A 243 11.08 7.56 14.32
C GLY A 243 10.05 6.65 13.64
N PHE A 244 10.16 5.34 13.90
CA PHE A 244 9.26 4.33 13.34
C PHE A 244 7.76 4.63 13.50
N PRO A 245 7.26 5.11 14.65
CA PRO A 245 5.84 5.44 14.81
C PRO A 245 5.35 6.54 13.87
N GLU A 246 6.23 7.44 13.44
CA GLU A 246 5.91 8.52 12.51
C GLU A 246 6.00 8.06 11.06
N ASP A 247 7.06 7.33 10.72
CA ASP A 247 7.19 6.69 9.41
C ASP A 247 5.98 5.79 9.09
N VAL A 248 5.53 4.98 10.07
CA VAL A 248 4.31 4.18 9.99
C VAL A 248 3.05 5.04 9.88
N ARG A 249 2.96 6.14 10.62
CA ARG A 249 1.82 7.05 10.55
C ARG A 249 1.69 7.64 9.15
N ILE A 250 2.79 8.07 8.55
CA ILE A 250 2.82 8.60 7.18
C ILE A 250 2.41 7.49 6.20
N LEU A 251 3.06 6.32 6.26
CA LEU A 251 2.72 5.18 5.39
C LEU A 251 1.24 4.79 5.48
N THR A 252 0.67 4.77 6.67
CA THR A 252 -0.72 4.37 6.86
C THR A 252 -1.71 5.46 6.46
N LYS A 253 -1.51 6.70 6.92
CA LYS A 253 -2.48 7.79 6.72
C LYS A 253 -2.41 8.42 5.33
N ILE A 254 -1.24 8.54 4.74
CA ILE A 254 -1.04 9.23 3.46
C ILE A 254 -1.13 8.27 2.26
N TYR A 255 -0.82 6.99 2.47
CA TYR A 255 -0.69 6.04 1.37
C TYR A 255 -1.59 4.81 1.52
N ARG A 256 -1.41 3.98 2.55
CA ARG A 256 -2.13 2.70 2.70
C ARG A 256 -3.65 2.91 2.78
N ASN A 257 -4.13 3.79 3.65
CA ASN A 257 -5.55 4.00 3.86
C ASN A 257 -6.19 4.62 2.60
N PRO A 258 -5.65 5.72 2.02
CA PRO A 258 -6.11 6.21 0.72
C PRO A 258 -6.14 5.14 -0.37
N ALA A 259 -5.12 4.28 -0.45
CA ALA A 259 -5.08 3.21 -1.44
C ALA A 259 -6.19 2.16 -1.24
N ALA A 260 -6.55 1.89 0.01
CA ALA A 260 -7.57 0.91 0.37
C ALA A 260 -9.00 1.48 0.33
N HIS A 261 -9.19 2.80 0.35
CA HIS A 261 -10.50 3.47 0.32
C HIS A 261 -10.68 4.25 -0.97
N THR A 262 -11.84 4.87 -1.22
CA THR A 262 -12.24 5.41 -2.53
C THR A 262 -11.37 6.52 -3.14
N GLU A 263 -10.30 6.96 -2.46
CA GLU A 263 -9.34 7.96 -2.97
C GLU A 263 -8.53 7.41 -4.15
N LEU A 264 -8.27 8.24 -5.16
CA LEU A 264 -7.36 7.90 -6.26
C LEU A 264 -5.94 8.32 -5.88
N LEU A 265 -4.96 7.43 -6.08
CA LEU A 265 -3.55 7.78 -5.90
C LEU A 265 -2.86 7.99 -7.24
N SER A 266 -2.20 9.13 -7.39
CA SER A 266 -1.41 9.50 -8.57
C SER A 266 -0.06 8.79 -8.63
N GLU A 267 0.60 8.88 -9.79
CA GLU A 267 1.98 8.41 -9.96
C GLU A 267 2.95 9.11 -9.00
N ALA A 268 2.80 10.42 -8.79
CA ALA A 268 3.65 11.19 -7.90
C ALA A 268 3.55 10.69 -6.45
N GLN A 269 2.33 10.34 -6.00
CA GLN A 269 2.10 9.73 -4.69
C GLN A 269 2.72 8.33 -4.62
N TYR A 270 2.61 7.51 -5.67
CA TYR A 270 3.31 6.23 -5.72
C TYR A 270 4.83 6.40 -5.62
N ARG A 271 5.44 7.31 -6.39
CA ARG A 271 6.89 7.55 -6.36
C ARG A 271 7.35 8.04 -4.98
N SER A 272 6.58 8.94 -4.36
CA SER A 272 6.84 9.42 -3.00
C SER A 272 6.76 8.29 -1.96
N CYS A 273 5.78 7.39 -2.11
CA CYS A 273 5.67 6.19 -1.28
C CYS A 273 6.85 5.23 -1.52
N ALA A 274 7.25 5.02 -2.78
CA ALA A 274 8.38 4.17 -3.13
C ALA A 274 9.68 4.69 -2.54
N GLU A 275 9.91 6.01 -2.56
CA GLU A 275 11.08 6.62 -1.91
C GLU A 275 11.01 6.46 -0.39
N LEU A 276 9.85 6.68 0.23
CA LEU A 276 9.68 6.46 1.67
C LEU A 276 9.94 4.99 2.07
N VAL A 277 9.58 4.02 1.23
CA VAL A 277 9.72 2.59 1.53
C VAL A 277 11.11 2.05 1.20
N GLN A 278 11.62 2.37 0.02
CA GLN A 278 12.81 1.76 -0.60
C GLN A 278 13.95 2.74 -0.91
N GLY A 279 13.75 4.04 -0.72
CA GLY A 279 14.78 5.06 -0.92
C GLY A 279 16.02 4.81 -0.06
N THR A 280 17.06 5.64 -0.20
CA THR A 280 18.34 5.41 0.52
C THR A 280 18.12 5.25 2.02
N ASP A 281 17.26 6.09 2.60
CA ASP A 281 16.81 6.09 4.00
C ASP A 281 15.36 5.53 4.17
N GLY A 282 14.96 4.64 3.26
CA GLY A 282 13.65 4.02 3.26
C GLY A 282 13.34 3.22 4.53
N VAL A 283 12.05 3.14 4.88
CA VAL A 283 11.57 2.48 6.10
C VAL A 283 12.00 1.01 6.17
N LEU A 284 12.05 0.29 5.04
CA LEU A 284 12.52 -1.11 5.03
C LEU A 284 13.95 -1.24 5.54
N TRP A 285 14.83 -0.35 5.09
CA TRP A 285 16.24 -0.38 5.46
C TRP A 285 16.45 0.09 6.89
N LYS A 286 15.65 1.07 7.35
CA LYS A 286 15.63 1.48 8.75
C LYS A 286 15.19 0.34 9.67
N VAL A 287 14.14 -0.42 9.31
CA VAL A 287 13.70 -1.61 10.09
C VAL A 287 14.82 -2.65 10.16
N LEU A 288 15.44 -2.99 9.02
CA LEU A 288 16.57 -3.92 8.99
C LEU A 288 17.74 -3.42 9.84
N ALA A 289 18.15 -2.17 9.69
CA ALA A 289 19.24 -1.58 10.46
C ALA A 289 18.92 -1.45 11.96
N ALA A 290 17.64 -1.31 12.32
CA ALA A 290 17.20 -1.21 13.70
C ALA A 290 17.35 -2.51 14.47
N VAL A 291 17.30 -3.67 13.80
CA VAL A 291 17.21 -5.01 14.40
C VAL A 291 18.37 -5.95 14.06
N ASP A 292 19.11 -5.70 12.98
CA ASP A 292 20.15 -6.60 12.49
C ASP A 292 21.39 -6.59 13.40
N MET A 293 21.54 -7.65 14.20
CA MET A 293 22.67 -7.84 15.10
C MET A 293 23.95 -8.35 14.39
N THR A 294 23.88 -8.70 13.10
CA THR A 294 25.01 -9.29 12.35
C THR A 294 25.95 -8.25 11.72
N ARG A 295 25.62 -6.96 11.82
CA ARG A 295 26.37 -5.85 11.22
C ARG A 295 26.94 -4.89 12.28
N ARG A 296 27.83 -5.42 13.14
CA ARG A 296 28.77 -4.59 13.92
C ARG A 296 30.05 -4.36 13.13
#